data_AF-A0A521S0U9-F1
#
_entry.id   AF-A0A521S0U9-F1
#
_cell.length_a   1.000
_cell.length_b   1.000
_cell.length_c   1.000
_cell.angle_alpha   90.00
_cell.angle_beta   90.00
_cell.angle_gamma   90.00
#
_symmetry.space_group_name_H-M   'P 1'
#
loop_
_entity.id
_entity.type
_entity.pdbx_description
1 polymer ?
#
loop_
_entity_poly.entity_id
_entity_poly.type
_entity_poly.pdbx_seq_one_letter_code
_entity_poly.pdbx_strand_id
1 'polypeptide(L)'
;MAIILPDDIITGLLHERKPLPSDYKTKIHLKPRRGHKEQELNLKGADGNEFRIILRQSDFNTLDFSVILAYILPNSNQLFRLRRYNGKSHEHTNKIENEKFYGFHIHQATARYQELGKEEDSYAIPTDHFTEYQGAIQ
;
A
#
# COMPACT_ATOMS: atom_id res chain seq x y z
N MET A 1 -3.55 15.12 16.59
CA MET A 1 -3.71 15.70 15.23
C MET A 1 -3.29 14.64 14.24
N ALA A 2 -4.02 14.47 13.14
CA ALA A 2 -3.55 13.63 12.04
C ALA A 2 -2.29 14.28 11.44
N ILE A 3 -1.24 13.49 11.22
CA ILE A 3 -0.04 13.95 10.54
C ILE A 3 -0.36 14.08 9.06
N ILE A 4 -0.13 15.28 8.51
CA ILE A 4 -0.24 15.52 7.07
C ILE A 4 1.18 15.53 6.51
N LEU A 5 1.49 14.61 5.61
CA LEU A 5 2.73 14.61 4.86
C LEU A 5 2.53 15.35 3.52
N PRO A 6 3.37 16.36 3.24
CA PRO A 6 3.45 16.99 1.92
C PRO A 6 3.81 16.00 0.80
N ASP A 7 3.40 16.31 -0.43
CA ASP A 7 3.61 15.41 -1.58
C ASP A 7 5.08 15.19 -1.93
N ASP A 8 5.96 16.17 -1.68
CA ASP A 8 7.41 16.04 -1.86
C ASP A 8 8.02 15.07 -0.85
N ILE A 9 7.57 15.10 0.40
CA ILE A 9 7.95 14.13 1.44
C ILE A 9 7.45 12.72 1.08
N ILE A 10 6.19 12.59 0.68
CA ILE A 10 5.62 11.31 0.22
C ILE A 10 6.45 10.74 -0.95
N THR A 11 6.77 11.60 -1.92
CA THR A 11 7.57 11.23 -3.09
C THR A 11 8.97 10.79 -2.69
N GLY A 12 9.62 11.52 -1.76
CA GLY A 12 10.92 11.14 -1.20
C GLY A 12 10.87 9.76 -0.53
N LEU A 13 9.88 9.52 0.32
CA LEU A 13 9.68 8.22 0.99
C LEU A 13 9.39 7.09 0.01
N LEU A 14 8.68 7.35 -1.09
CA LEU A 14 8.45 6.36 -2.14
C LEU A 14 9.75 6.00 -2.88
N HIS A 15 10.57 7.01 -3.21
CA HIS A 15 11.84 6.83 -3.93
C HIS A 15 12.98 6.31 -3.07
N GLU A 16 12.89 6.42 -1.74
CA GLU A 16 13.88 5.85 -0.84
C GLU A 16 14.06 4.35 -1.14
N ARG A 17 15.31 3.93 -1.34
CA ARG A 17 15.63 2.52 -1.58
C ARG A 17 15.32 1.69 -0.34
N LYS A 18 14.55 0.61 -0.51
CA LYS A 18 14.15 -0.31 0.57
C LYS A 18 14.86 -1.66 0.39
N PRO A 19 16.10 -1.82 0.89
CA PRO A 19 16.84 -3.06 0.74
C PRO A 19 16.06 -4.21 1.40
N LEU A 20 15.69 -5.20 0.59
CA LEU A 20 15.04 -6.41 1.07
C LEU A 20 16.09 -7.35 1.69
N PRO A 21 15.76 -8.04 2.80
CA PRO A 21 16.65 -9.06 3.34
C PRO A 21 16.82 -10.21 2.34
N SER A 22 17.95 -10.90 2.35
CA SER A 22 18.24 -11.98 1.38
C SER A 22 17.22 -13.11 1.38
N ASP A 23 16.56 -13.33 2.52
CA ASP A 23 15.49 -14.30 2.73
C ASP A 23 14.07 -13.70 2.60
N TYR A 24 13.91 -12.51 2.01
CA TYR A 24 12.59 -11.84 1.97
C TYR A 24 11.50 -12.71 1.36
N LYS A 25 11.82 -13.55 0.37
CA LYS A 25 10.86 -14.46 -0.29
C LYS A 25 10.19 -15.43 0.68
N THR A 26 10.92 -15.90 1.70
CA THR A 26 10.33 -16.77 2.73
C THR A 26 9.54 -15.96 3.75
N LYS A 27 9.94 -14.70 3.98
CA LYS A 27 9.29 -13.77 4.91
C LYS A 27 7.97 -13.20 4.39
N ILE A 28 7.78 -13.09 3.06
CA ILE A 28 6.55 -12.57 2.44
C ILE A 28 5.48 -13.65 2.19
N HIS A 29 5.68 -14.88 2.65
CA HIS A 29 4.71 -15.95 2.47
C HIS A 29 3.44 -15.67 3.28
N LEU A 30 2.30 -15.60 2.59
CA LEU A 30 1.00 -15.36 3.22
C LEU A 30 0.62 -16.50 4.17
N LYS A 31 0.15 -16.15 5.36
CA LYS A 31 -0.30 -17.12 6.36
C LYS A 31 -1.83 -17.07 6.50
N PRO A 32 -2.52 -18.21 6.67
CA PRO A 32 -3.96 -18.22 6.88
C PRO A 32 -4.38 -17.37 8.08
N ARG A 33 -5.41 -16.53 7.88
CA ARG A 33 -6.01 -15.67 8.89
C ARG A 33 -7.51 -15.50 8.59
N ARG A 34 -8.34 -16.42 9.13
CA ARG A 34 -9.83 -16.38 9.09
C ARG A 34 -10.42 -15.73 7.82
N GLY A 35 -10.48 -16.49 6.72
CA GLY A 35 -11.14 -16.09 5.46
C GLY A 35 -10.27 -15.25 4.51
N HIS A 36 -9.04 -14.98 4.90
CA HIS A 36 -7.98 -14.45 4.05
C HIS A 36 -6.63 -15.02 4.49
N LYS A 37 -5.60 -14.74 3.70
CA LYS A 37 -4.20 -14.94 4.07
C LYS A 37 -3.52 -13.59 4.17
N GLU A 38 -2.64 -13.45 5.15
CA GLU A 38 -1.95 -12.18 5.44
C GLU A 38 -0.49 -12.40 5.84
N GLN A 39 0.35 -11.42 5.55
CA GLN A 39 1.70 -11.34 6.09
C GLN A 39 2.19 -9.90 6.15
N GLU A 40 3.03 -9.60 7.14
CA GLU A 40 3.71 -8.31 7.27
C GLU A 40 5.22 -8.49 7.24
N LEU A 41 5.92 -7.52 6.65
CA LEU A 41 7.38 -7.44 6.64
C LEU A 41 7.82 -6.01 6.97
N ASN A 42 8.47 -5.83 8.12
CA ASN A 42 9.13 -4.57 8.44
C ASN A 42 10.46 -4.47 7.68
N LEU A 43 10.76 -3.29 7.18
CA LEU A 43 11.95 -2.97 6.42
C LEU A 43 12.56 -1.67 6.95
N LYS A 44 13.88 -1.57 6.88
CA LYS A 44 14.59 -0.31 7.08
C LYS A 44 15.04 0.20 5.72
N GLY A 45 14.65 1.43 5.38
CA GLY A 45 15.09 2.09 4.16
C GLY A 45 16.54 2.56 4.27
N ALA A 46 17.11 2.91 3.12
CA ALA A 46 18.50 3.32 3.00
C ALA A 46 18.81 4.62 3.77
N ASP A 47 17.81 5.49 3.94
CA ASP A 47 17.94 6.77 4.65
C ASP A 47 17.61 6.63 6.15
N GLY A 48 17.35 5.40 6.59
CA GLY A 48 17.09 5.06 7.98
C GLY A 48 15.61 5.09 8.39
N ASN A 49 14.71 5.45 7.46
CA ASN A 49 13.27 5.39 7.68
C ASN A 49 12.79 3.96 7.85
N GLU A 50 11.74 3.78 8.64
CA GLU A 50 11.14 2.47 8.88
C GLU A 50 9.89 2.31 8.01
N PHE A 51 9.76 1.14 7.40
CA PHE A 51 8.67 0.80 6.50
C PHE A 51 8.05 -0.53 6.88
N ARG A 52 6.82 -0.74 6.44
CA ARG A 52 6.13 -2.03 6.52
C ARG A 52 5.49 -2.35 5.19
N ILE A 53 5.73 -3.57 4.72
CA ILE A 53 4.94 -4.18 3.65
C ILE A 53 3.85 -5.00 4.31
N ILE A 54 2.60 -4.79 3.90
CA ILE A 54 1.43 -5.56 4.35
C ILE A 54 0.83 -6.25 3.12
N LEU A 55 0.71 -7.56 3.20
CA LEU A 55 0.25 -8.42 2.13
C LEU A 55 -1.03 -9.11 2.56
N ARG A 56 -2.09 -9.03 1.76
CA ARG A 56 -3.36 -9.70 2.03
C ARG A 56 -3.94 -10.27 0.74
N GLN A 57 -4.48 -11.48 0.80
CA GLN A 57 -5.30 -12.05 -0.27
C GLN A 57 -6.47 -12.83 0.34
N SER A 58 -7.68 -12.62 -0.19
CA SER A 58 -8.88 -13.36 0.22
C SER A 58 -8.78 -14.85 -0.11
N ASP A 59 -9.31 -15.70 0.76
CA ASP A 59 -9.41 -17.14 0.51
C ASP A 59 -10.54 -17.48 -0.50
N PHE A 60 -11.50 -16.57 -0.67
CA PHE A 60 -12.71 -16.79 -1.47
C PHE A 60 -12.65 -16.14 -2.86
N ASN A 61 -11.92 -15.03 -2.99
CA ASN A 61 -11.75 -14.32 -4.25
C ASN A 61 -10.27 -13.98 -4.44
N THR A 62 -9.60 -14.68 -5.36
CA THR A 62 -8.17 -14.45 -5.62
C THR A 62 -7.88 -13.06 -6.20
N LEU A 63 -8.88 -12.40 -6.79
CA LEU A 63 -8.81 -11.01 -7.26
C LEU A 63 -9.01 -9.99 -6.13
N ASP A 64 -9.37 -10.43 -4.92
CA ASP A 64 -9.42 -9.59 -3.73
C ASP A 64 -8.11 -9.70 -2.95
N PHE A 65 -7.16 -8.85 -3.33
CA PHE A 65 -5.87 -8.74 -2.65
C PHE A 65 -5.45 -7.27 -2.50
N SER A 66 -4.53 -7.05 -1.56
CA SER A 66 -3.88 -5.76 -1.36
C SER A 66 -2.40 -5.96 -0.99
N VAL A 67 -1.52 -5.20 -1.63
CA VAL A 67 -0.10 -5.08 -1.27
C VAL A 67 0.16 -3.63 -0.90
N ILE A 68 0.47 -3.38 0.38
CA ILE A 68 0.59 -2.03 0.92
C ILE A 68 2.04 -1.78 1.32
N LEU A 69 2.61 -0.67 0.87
CA LEU A 69 3.82 -0.08 1.40
C LEU A 69 3.44 1.07 2.34
N ALA A 70 3.77 0.92 3.62
CA ALA A 70 3.55 1.94 4.64
C ALA A 70 4.87 2.45 5.22
N TYR A 71 4.89 3.73 5.57
CA TYR A 71 5.92 4.37 6.40
C TYR A 71 5.51 4.27 7.87
N ILE A 72 6.46 3.92 8.74
CA ILE A 72 6.26 3.93 10.19
C ILE A 72 6.71 5.29 10.69
N LEU A 73 5.79 6.06 11.27
CA LEU A 73 6.08 7.40 11.74
C LEU A 73 7.14 7.36 12.87
N PRO A 74 8.13 8.27 12.85
CA PRO A 74 9.21 8.25 13.84
C PRO A 74 8.68 8.34 15.27
N ASN A 75 9.26 7.53 16.16
CA ASN A 75 8.86 7.45 17.58
C ASN A 75 7.37 7.09 17.79
N SER A 76 6.76 6.38 16.84
CA SER A 76 5.36 5.96 16.87
C SER A 76 5.19 4.56 16.28
N ASN A 77 4.08 3.91 16.60
CA ASN A 77 3.63 2.69 15.93
C ASN A 77 2.59 2.97 14.84
N GLN A 78 2.35 4.25 14.55
CA GLN A 78 1.39 4.67 13.54
C GLN A 78 1.95 4.43 12.14
N LEU A 79 1.15 3.78 11.30
CA LEU A 79 1.44 3.55 9.90
C LEU A 79 0.85 4.67 9.05
N PHE A 80 1.61 5.11 8.06
CA PHE A 80 1.20 6.02 7.01
C PHE A 80 1.31 5.28 5.66
N ARG A 81 0.18 4.94 5.02
CA ARG A 81 0.15 4.18 3.76
C ARG A 81 0.65 5.07 2.63
N LEU A 82 1.78 4.72 2.04
CA LEU A 82 2.36 5.47 0.91
C LEU A 82 1.76 5.04 -0.42
N ARG A 83 1.62 3.71 -0.60
CA ARG A 83 1.12 3.11 -1.83
C ARG A 83 0.46 1.78 -1.54
N ARG A 84 -0.63 1.48 -2.24
CA ARG A 84 -1.33 0.20 -2.14
C ARG A 84 -1.74 -0.31 -3.53
N TYR A 85 -1.33 -1.52 -3.87
CA TYR A 85 -1.70 -2.20 -5.10
C TYR A 85 -2.88 -3.11 -4.80
N ASN A 86 -4.02 -2.89 -5.46
CA ASN A 86 -5.25 -3.61 -5.21
C ASN A 86 -5.66 -4.46 -6.40
N GLY A 87 -6.20 -5.63 -6.07
CA GLY A 87 -6.85 -6.51 -7.03
C GLY A 87 -8.20 -5.97 -7.53
N LYS A 88 -8.71 -6.59 -8.60
CA LYS A 88 -10.01 -6.27 -9.21
C LYS A 88 -11.16 -6.91 -8.42
N SER A 89 -11.45 -6.38 -7.23
CA SER A 89 -12.52 -6.92 -6.36
C SER A 89 -13.69 -5.97 -6.12
N HIS A 90 -13.53 -4.67 -6.37
CA HIS A 90 -14.54 -3.66 -6.07
C HIS A 90 -14.41 -2.42 -6.97
N GLU A 91 -15.46 -1.59 -6.95
CA GLU A 91 -15.45 -0.27 -7.58
C GLU A 91 -14.75 0.73 -6.66
N HIS A 92 -13.90 1.58 -7.24
CA HIS A 92 -13.27 2.69 -6.55
C HIS A 92 -13.79 4.02 -7.07
N THR A 93 -13.79 5.04 -6.21
CA THR A 93 -14.15 6.42 -6.59
C THR A 93 -13.16 7.41 -6.00
N ASN A 94 -12.46 8.12 -6.88
CA ASN A 94 -11.65 9.27 -6.51
C ASN A 94 -12.57 10.45 -6.21
N LYS A 95 -12.87 10.67 -4.92
CA LYS A 95 -13.85 11.69 -4.48
C LYS A 95 -13.50 13.13 -4.89
N ILE A 96 -12.22 13.49 -5.00
CA ILE A 96 -11.82 14.84 -5.42
C ILE A 96 -11.98 15.00 -6.93
N GLU A 97 -11.60 13.97 -7.70
CA GLU A 97 -11.67 13.97 -9.17
C GLU A 97 -13.10 13.69 -9.69
N ASN A 98 -13.95 13.12 -8.83
CA ASN A 98 -15.23 12.53 -9.21
C ASN A 98 -15.11 11.45 -10.31
N GLU A 99 -14.01 10.69 -10.27
CA GLU A 99 -13.73 9.60 -11.20
C GLU A 99 -14.04 8.26 -10.56
N LYS A 100 -14.69 7.36 -11.31
CA LYS A 100 -15.14 6.06 -10.85
C LYS A 100 -14.70 4.97 -11.82
N PHE A 101 -14.20 3.86 -11.28
CA PHE A 101 -13.71 2.75 -12.10
C PHE A 101 -13.78 1.40 -11.37
N TYR A 102 -13.78 0.32 -12.15
CA TYR A 102 -13.72 -1.06 -11.68
C TYR A 102 -12.59 -1.80 -12.39
N GLY A 103 -11.52 -2.13 -11.66
CA GLY A 103 -10.31 -2.70 -12.26
C GLY A 103 -9.22 -2.93 -11.22
N PHE A 104 -8.08 -3.45 -11.67
CA PHE A 104 -6.85 -3.37 -10.87
C PHE A 104 -6.46 -1.90 -10.76
N HIS A 105 -5.96 -1.50 -9.59
CA HIS A 105 -5.63 -0.09 -9.36
C HIS A 105 -4.55 0.08 -8.29
N ILE A 106 -3.89 1.22 -8.34
CA ILE A 106 -2.83 1.60 -7.42
C ILE A 106 -3.31 2.83 -6.66
N HIS A 107 -3.50 2.66 -5.36
CA HIS A 107 -3.68 3.74 -4.40
C HIS A 107 -2.35 4.43 -4.12
N GLN A 108 -2.39 5.75 -3.96
CA GLN A 108 -1.22 6.56 -3.61
C GLN A 108 -1.57 7.64 -2.60
N ALA A 109 -0.68 7.84 -1.63
CA ALA A 109 -0.77 8.94 -0.68
C ALA A 109 -0.71 10.29 -1.39
N THR A 110 -1.58 11.22 -0.99
CA THR A 110 -1.53 12.62 -1.47
C THR A 110 -1.86 13.60 -0.35
N ALA A 111 -1.24 14.79 -0.35
CA ALA A 111 -1.51 15.85 0.62
C ALA A 111 -2.99 16.28 0.59
N ARG A 112 -3.53 16.50 -0.61
CA ARG A 112 -4.91 16.96 -0.84
C ARG A 112 -6.00 16.04 -0.26
N TYR A 113 -5.79 14.72 -0.23
CA TYR A 113 -6.75 13.81 0.39
C TYR A 113 -6.64 13.80 1.92
N GLN A 114 -5.43 13.97 2.46
CA GLN A 114 -5.21 14.11 3.91
C GLN A 114 -5.86 15.39 4.46
N GLU A 115 -5.75 16.50 3.74
CA GLU A 115 -6.34 17.80 4.09
C GLU A 115 -7.88 17.76 4.17
N LEU A 116 -8.52 16.87 3.40
CA LEU A 116 -9.96 16.60 3.46
C LEU A 116 -10.36 15.62 4.58
N GLY A 117 -9.41 15.19 5.42
CA GLY A 117 -9.62 14.20 6.46
C GLY A 117 -9.99 12.81 5.93
N LYS A 118 -9.61 12.50 4.68
CA LYS A 118 -9.72 11.15 4.12
C LYS A 118 -8.48 10.32 4.48
N GLU A 119 -8.55 9.02 4.25
CA GLU A 119 -7.34 8.18 4.33
C GLU A 119 -6.31 8.70 3.34
N GLU A 120 -5.05 8.69 3.75
CA GLU A 120 -3.93 9.25 3.03
C GLU A 120 -3.81 8.70 1.60
N ASP A 121 -4.04 7.39 1.41
CA ASP A 121 -3.98 6.67 0.14
C ASP A 121 -5.35 6.52 -0.56
N SER A 122 -6.29 7.42 -0.30
CA SER A 122 -7.64 7.38 -0.92
C SER A 122 -7.65 7.66 -2.43
N TYR A 123 -6.63 8.32 -2.97
CA TYR A 123 -6.49 8.52 -4.42
C TYR A 123 -5.96 7.25 -5.08
N ALA A 124 -6.54 6.83 -6.19
CA ALA A 124 -6.06 5.67 -6.94
C ALA A 124 -6.16 5.83 -8.46
N ILE A 125 -5.31 5.10 -9.17
CA ILE A 125 -5.25 5.10 -10.65
C ILE A 125 -5.43 3.65 -11.13
N PRO A 126 -6.29 3.39 -12.13
CA PRO A 126 -6.38 2.08 -12.79
C PRO A 126 -5.05 1.63 -13.37
N THR A 127 -4.81 0.34 -13.44
CA THR A 127 -3.53 -0.20 -13.94
C THR A 127 -3.71 -1.53 -14.66
N ASP A 128 -2.87 -1.75 -15.66
CA ASP A 128 -2.70 -3.04 -16.35
C ASP A 128 -1.33 -3.69 -16.02
N HIS A 129 -0.54 -3.08 -15.12
CA HIS A 129 0.80 -3.55 -14.77
C HIS A 129 0.82 -4.90 -14.05
N PHE A 130 -0.29 -5.28 -13.42
CA PHE A 130 -0.47 -6.58 -12.79
C PHE A 130 -1.93 -7.01 -12.90
N THR A 131 -2.14 -8.32 -12.98
CA THR A 131 -3.48 -8.94 -13.03
C THR A 131 -3.70 -9.96 -11.92
N GLU A 132 -2.72 -10.13 -11.04
CA GLU A 132 -2.73 -11.09 -9.95
C GLU A 132 -1.80 -10.65 -8.80
N TYR A 133 -1.98 -11.27 -7.65
CA TYR A 133 -1.24 -10.97 -6.42
C TYR A 133 0.29 -11.03 -6.62
N GLN A 134 0.81 -12.06 -7.29
CA GLN A 134 2.24 -12.21 -7.55
C GLN A 134 2.83 -11.04 -8.36
N GLY A 135 2.09 -10.54 -9.35
CA GLY A 135 2.53 -9.40 -10.17
C GLY A 135 2.61 -8.10 -9.38
N ALA A 136 1.79 -7.93 -8.33
CA ALA A 136 1.80 -6.73 -7.49
C ALA A 136 2.97 -6.66 -6.49
N ILE A 137 3.82 -7.70 -6.43
CA ILE A 137 4.94 -7.82 -5.47
C ILE A 137 6.32 -7.75 -6.17
N GLN A 138 6.35 -7.77 -7.50
CA GLN A 138 7.59 -7.80 -8.29
C GLN A 138 8.29 -6.45 -8.36
#